data_AF-A0A2V8S0C6-F1
#
_entry.id   AF-A0A2V8S0C6-F1
#
_cell.length_a   1.000
_cell.length_b   1.000
_cell.length_c   1.000
_cell.angle_alpha   90.00
_cell.angle_beta   90.00
_cell.angle_gamma   90.00
#
_symmetry.space_group_name_H-M   'P 1'
#
loop_
_entity.id
_entity.type
_entity.pdbx_description
1 polymer ?
#
loop_
_entity_poly.entity_id
_entity_poly.type
_entity_poly.pdbx_seq_one_letter_code
_entity_poly.pdbx_strand_id
1 'polypeptide(L)' 'MIQRSKREEISPFYVAAVYVALGDKEHGLEWLEKAYEERAELLVFLKVAPNFDAIHSDPRFIQIMQGIGLLPQAKQ' A
#
# COMPACT_ATOMS: atom_id res chain seq x y z
N MET A 1 27.65 -12.34 -13.31
CA MET A 1 26.65 -13.32 -12.84
C MET A 1 25.72 -12.60 -11.86
N ILE A 2 24.49 -12.28 -12.27
CA ILE A 2 23.48 -11.72 -11.36
C ILE A 2 22.79 -12.92 -10.70
N GLN A 3 23.31 -13.34 -9.56
CA GLN A 3 22.65 -14.30 -8.67
C GLN A 3 21.51 -13.57 -7.95
N ARG A 4 20.33 -13.51 -8.55
CA ARG A 4 19.10 -13.23 -7.79
C ARG A 4 18.43 -14.57 -7.54
N SER A 5 18.80 -15.20 -6.42
CA SER A 5 17.94 -16.17 -5.77
C SER A 5 16.68 -15.43 -5.31
N LYS A 6 15.76 -15.12 -6.23
CA LYS A 6 14.44 -14.58 -5.90
C LYS A 6 13.69 -15.68 -5.16
N ARG A 7 13.87 -15.76 -3.84
CA ARG A 7 12.69 -16.03 -3.01
C ARG A 7 11.68 -14.98 -3.46
N GLU A 8 10.48 -15.40 -3.84
CA GLU A 8 9.40 -14.48 -4.14
C GLU A 8 9.13 -13.68 -2.86
N GLU A 9 9.83 -12.57 -2.69
CA GLU A 9 9.59 -11.64 -1.62
C GLU A 9 8.19 -11.11 -1.86
N ILE A 10 7.26 -11.59 -1.03
CA ILE A 10 5.86 -11.18 -1.11
C ILE A 10 5.86 -9.68 -0.86
N SER A 11 5.42 -8.91 -1.86
CA SER A 11 5.34 -7.46 -1.73
C SER A 11 4.52 -7.09 -0.49
N PRO A 12 4.97 -6.14 0.35
CA PRO A 12 4.21 -5.63 1.48
C PRO A 12 2.77 -5.21 1.13
N PHE A 13 2.54 -4.83 -0.14
CA PHE A 13 1.22 -4.54 -0.68
C PHE A 13 0.23 -5.71 -0.54
N TYR A 14 0.65 -6.95 -0.82
CA TYR A 14 -0.23 -8.11 -0.69
C TYR A 14 -0.51 -8.44 0.77
N VAL A 15 0.46 -8.22 1.65
CA VAL A 15 0.28 -8.41 3.08
C VAL A 15 -0.73 -7.40 3.62
N ALA A 16 -0.59 -6.12 3.24
CA ALA A 16 -1.56 -5.07 3.54
C ALA A 16 -2.97 -5.45 3.05
N ALA A 17 -3.09 -5.92 1.80
CA ALA A 17 -4.36 -6.32 1.22
C ALA A 17 -5.08 -7.40 2.03
N VAL A 18 -4.35 -8.41 2.53
CA VAL A 18 -4.90 -9.48 3.35
C VAL A 18 -5.39 -8.95 4.70
N TYR A 19 -4.60 -8.13 5.41
CA TYR A 19 -5.03 -7.56 6.69
C TYR A 19 -6.28 -6.70 6.56
N VAL A 20 -6.33 -5.82 5.55
CA VAL A 20 -7.53 -4.99 5.33
C VAL A 20 -8.74 -5.84 4.97
N ALA A 21 -8.57 -6.89 4.16
CA ALA A 21 -9.66 -7.83 3.84
C ALA A 21 -10.17 -8.61 5.05
N LEU A 22 -9.32 -8.85 6.06
CA LEU A 22 -9.69 -9.46 7.34
C LEU A 22 -10.34 -8.46 8.32
N GLY A 23 -10.45 -7.19 7.94
CA GLY A 23 -10.98 -6.11 8.78
C GLY A 23 -9.96 -5.52 9.76
N ASP A 24 -8.72 -6.00 9.74
CA ASP A 24 -7.63 -5.49 10.56
C ASP A 24 -6.93 -4.31 9.87
N LYS A 25 -7.58 -3.14 10.01
CA LYS A 25 -7.17 -1.91 9.34
C LYS A 25 -5.82 -1.39 9.82
N GLU A 26 -5.53 -1.54 11.11
CA GLU A 26 -4.28 -1.03 11.70
C GLU A 26 -3.07 -1.73 11.10
N HIS A 27 -3.01 -3.06 11.17
CA HIS A 27 -1.92 -3.81 10.55
C HIS A 27 -1.91 -3.66 9.03
N GLY A 28 -3.09 -3.55 8.40
CA GLY A 28 -3.20 -3.27 6.98
C GLY A 28 -2.51 -1.96 6.57
N LEU A 29 -2.69 -0.91 7.36
CA LEU A 29 -2.05 0.40 7.15
C LEU A 29 -0.55 0.36 7.42
N GLU A 30 -0.10 -0.31 8.48
CA GLU A 30 1.33 -0.50 8.77
C GLU A 30 2.07 -1.17 7.60
N TRP A 31 1.48 -2.24 7.04
CA TRP A 31 2.06 -2.92 5.89
C TRP A 31 2.00 -2.07 4.62
N LEU A 32 1.02 -1.18 4.51
CA LEU A 32 0.91 -0.27 3.37
C LEU A 32 1.93 0.88 3.46
N GLU A 33 2.21 1.39 4.66
CA GLU A 33 3.31 2.33 4.90
C GLU A 33 4.65 1.70 4.55
N LYS A 34 4.87 0.45 4.95
CA LYS A 34 6.06 -0.29 4.54
C LYS A 34 6.16 -0.45 3.02
N ALA A 35 5.06 -0.75 2.34
CA ALA A 35 5.02 -0.80 0.88
C ALA A 35 5.44 0.55 0.27
N TYR A 36 4.99 1.66 0.86
CA TYR A 36 5.34 3.02 0.46
C TYR A 36 6.82 3.34 0.68
N GLU A 37 7.38 3.01 1.83
CA GLU A 37 8.80 3.18 2.15
C GLU A 37 9.70 2.39 1.19
N GLU A 38 9.33 1.15 0.89
CA GLU A 38 10.05 0.27 -0.04
C GLU A 38 9.82 0.63 -1.52
N ARG A 39 8.96 1.63 -1.80
CA ARG A 39 8.54 2.02 -3.16
C ARG A 39 8.03 0.83 -3.97
N ALA A 40 7.21 0.00 -3.35
CA ALA A 40 6.66 -1.20 -3.98
C ALA A 40 5.89 -0.83 -5.27
N GLU A 41 6.23 -1.49 -6.38
CA GLU A 41 5.64 -1.23 -7.70
C GLU A 41 4.11 -1.41 -7.73
N LEU A 42 3.57 -2.22 -6.83
CA LEU A 42 2.14 -2.51 -6.76
C LEU A 42 1.29 -1.38 -6.17
N LEU A 43 1.89 -0.37 -5.54
CA LEU A 43 1.17 0.79 -5.00
C LEU A 43 0.35 1.53 -6.07
N VAL A 44 0.72 1.42 -7.35
CA VAL A 44 -0.03 2.04 -8.47
C VAL A 44 -1.47 1.52 -8.55
N PHE A 45 -1.74 0.33 -8.02
CA PHE A 45 -3.05 -0.30 -8.04
C PHE A 45 -3.94 0.13 -6.86
N LEU A 46 -3.44 0.91 -5.89
CA LEU A 46 -4.22 1.30 -4.71
C LEU A 46 -5.55 1.97 -5.05
N LYS A 47 -5.61 2.72 -6.16
CA LYS A 47 -6.82 3.43 -6.59
C LYS A 47 -7.93 2.51 -7.11
N VAL A 48 -7.59 1.29 -7.54
CA VAL A 48 -8.52 0.35 -8.21
C VAL A 48 -8.71 -0.95 -7.42
N ALA A 49 -8.01 -1.09 -6.30
CA ALA A 49 -7.98 -2.30 -5.49
C ALA A 49 -9.08 -2.23 -4.40
N PRO A 50 -10.21 -2.96 -4.55
CA PRO A 50 -11.39 -2.81 -3.69
C PRO A 50 -11.15 -3.25 -2.25
N ASN A 51 -10.12 -4.07 -2.02
CA ASN A 51 -9.71 -4.49 -0.69
C ASN A 51 -9.22 -3.32 0.17
N PHE A 52 -8.93 -2.14 -0.38
CA PHE A 52 -8.54 -0.95 0.39
C PHE A 52 -9.69 0.03 0.64
N ASP A 53 -10.90 -0.23 0.13
CA ASP A 53 -12.06 0.64 0.33
C ASP A 53 -12.36 0.87 1.82
N ALA A 54 -12.09 -0.14 2.65
CA ALA A 54 -12.31 -0.10 4.10
C ALA A 54 -11.40 0.91 4.84
N ILE A 55 -10.28 1.32 4.22
CA ILE A 55 -9.32 2.28 4.77
C ILE A 55 -9.21 3.57 3.93
N HIS A 56 -10.05 3.75 2.91
CA HIS A 56 -9.95 4.88 1.97
C HIS A 56 -10.10 6.26 2.65
N SER A 57 -10.81 6.33 3.78
CA SER A 57 -10.99 7.56 4.56
C SER A 57 -9.90 7.78 5.64
N ASP A 58 -8.98 6.83 5.81
CA ASP A 58 -7.91 6.96 6.81
C ASP A 58 -6.88 8.01 6.37
N PRO A 59 -6.47 8.95 7.26
CA PRO A 59 -5.47 9.95 6.93
C PRO A 59 -4.14 9.36 6.44
N ARG A 60 -3.69 8.21 6.98
CA ARG A 60 -2.45 7.53 6.55
C ARG A 60 -2.57 7.03 5.13
N PHE A 61 -3.71 6.42 4.77
CA PHE A 61 -3.98 5.99 3.40
C PHE A 61 -3.97 7.17 2.41
N ILE A 62 -4.62 8.28 2.78
CA ILE A 62 -4.66 9.49 1.96
C ILE A 62 -3.25 10.06 1.75
N GLN A 63 -2.42 10.09 2.79
CA GLN A 63 -1.03 10.55 2.70
C GLN A 63 -0.20 9.69 1.76
N ILE A 64 -0.31 8.36 1.84
CA ILE A 64 0.37 7.43 0.93
C ILE A 64 -0.07 7.71 -0.52
N MET A 65 -1.37 7.81 -0.76
CA MET A 65 -1.96 8.09 -2.08
C MET A 65 -1.50 9.44 -2.66
N GLN A 66 -1.32 10.47 -1.83
CA GLN A 66 -0.74 11.75 -2.24
C GLN A 66 0.77 11.63 -2.53
N GLY A 67 1.50 10.86 -1.73
CA GLY A 67 2.93 10.61 -1.88
C GLY A 67 3.28 9.88 -3.17
N ILE A 68 2.41 8.98 -3.64
CA ILE A 68 2.55 8.30 -4.93
C ILE A 68 1.85 9.02 -6.10
N GLY A 69 1.25 10.19 -5.86
CA GLY A 69 0.62 11.02 -6.90
C GLY A 69 -0.73 10.53 -7.42
N LEU A 70 -1.41 9.63 -6.71
CA LEU A 70 -2.74 9.12 -7.08
C LEU A 70 -3.90 9.97 -6.51
N LEU A 71 -3.63 10.79 -5.49
CA LEU A 71 -4.54 11.84 -5.01
C LEU A 71 -3.87 13.21 -5.09
N PRO A 72 -4.64 14.28 -5.36
CA PRO A 72 -4.11 15.63 -5.32
C PRO A 72 -3.65 15.95 -3.89
N GLN A 73 -2.49 16.60 -3.79
CA GLN A 73 -2.06 17.23 -2.55
C GLN A 73 -3.04 18.37 -2.25
N ALA A 74 -3.53 18.46 -1.01
CA ALA A 74 -4.31 19.60 -0.59
C ALA A 74 -3.41 20.84 -0.76
N LYS A 75 -3.74 21.69 -1.74
CA LYS A 75 -3.06 22.97 -1.94
C LYS A 75 -3.32 23.81 -0.69
N GLN A 76 -2.26 24.12 0.05
CA GLN A 76 -2.26 25.23 1.01
C GLN A 76 -2.37 26.56 0.25
#